data_AF-A0A3C2BU01-F1
#
_entry.id   AF-A0A3C2BU01-F1
#
_cell.length_a   1.000
_cell.length_b   1.000
_cell.length_c   1.000
_cell.angle_alpha   90.00
_cell.angle_beta   90.00
_cell.angle_gamma   90.00
#
_symmetry.space_group_name_H-M   'P 1'
#
loop_
_entity.id
_entity.type
_entity.pdbx_description
1 polymer ?
#
loop_
_entity_poly.entity_id
_entity_poly.type
_entity_poly.pdbx_seq_one_letter_code
_entity_poly.pdbx_strand_id
1 'polypeptide(L)'
;HKLDAGASQLQAGAGRLDQGAAQLHAGTGRLTAGFATLAGKLNSRDPNNPGVVLGTELLAAGTSQIRTGMDGVPGSAEHPGLIKAAAKMTEGSTRLADGTLALNAGIKGDPADPGNPGLLPGSQALAAGASELATGNTRLASGSTQLASGAEKLADGNARIADGTGTLHTSAAAISPTSMVGNSDTAVALGLVAVLVFGSVGFYVLLWNRRRLQSAE
;
A
#
# COMPACT_ATOMS: atom_id res chain seq x y z
N HIS A 1 -71.53 -72.96 -82.69
CA HIS A 1 -70.75 -73.54 -81.57
C HIS A 1 -69.28 -73.09 -81.50
N LYS A 2 -68.39 -73.39 -82.46
CA LYS A 2 -66.95 -72.96 -82.38
C LYS A 2 -66.73 -71.45 -82.58
N LEU A 3 -67.48 -70.82 -83.48
CA LEU A 3 -67.40 -69.37 -83.72
C LEU A 3 -67.89 -68.56 -82.51
N ASP A 4 -69.00 -68.97 -81.89
CA ASP A 4 -69.55 -68.33 -80.69
C ASP A 4 -68.60 -68.43 -79.49
N ALA A 5 -67.91 -69.57 -79.34
CA ALA A 5 -66.89 -69.76 -78.32
C ALA A 5 -65.66 -68.87 -78.56
N GLY A 6 -65.19 -68.75 -79.81
CA GLY A 6 -64.11 -67.84 -80.19
C GLY A 6 -64.45 -66.37 -79.98
N ALA A 7 -65.68 -65.95 -80.33
CA ALA A 7 -66.18 -64.60 -80.09
C ALA A 7 -66.27 -64.29 -78.59
N SER A 8 -66.75 -65.24 -77.79
CA SER A 8 -66.80 -65.11 -76.32
C SER A 8 -65.40 -65.00 -75.70
N GLN A 9 -64.43 -65.77 -76.18
CA GLN A 9 -63.03 -65.69 -75.74
C GLN A 9 -62.37 -64.36 -76.10
N LEU A 10 -62.62 -63.83 -77.30
CA LEU A 10 -62.13 -62.53 -77.73
C LEU A 10 -62.74 -61.41 -76.89
N GLN A 11 -64.05 -61.44 -76.63
CA GLN A 11 -64.72 -60.46 -75.76
C GLN A 11 -64.15 -60.51 -74.34
N ALA A 12 -63.92 -61.71 -73.78
CA ALA A 12 -63.28 -61.85 -72.47
C ALA A 12 -61.83 -61.35 -72.49
N GLY A 13 -61.09 -61.58 -73.58
CA GLY A 13 -59.73 -61.06 -73.78
C GLY A 13 -59.70 -59.53 -73.86
N ALA A 14 -60.60 -58.93 -74.64
CA ALA A 14 -60.78 -57.48 -74.75
C ALA A 14 -61.16 -56.86 -73.41
N GLY A 15 -62.07 -57.50 -72.66
CA GLY A 15 -62.42 -57.08 -71.30
C GLY A 15 -61.24 -57.11 -70.33
N ARG A 16 -60.38 -58.14 -70.38
CA ARG A 16 -59.15 -58.19 -69.57
C ARG A 16 -58.13 -57.12 -69.97
N LEU A 17 -57.99 -56.84 -71.27
CA LEU A 17 -57.09 -55.79 -71.76
C LEU A 17 -57.56 -54.41 -71.30
N ASP A 18 -58.86 -54.12 -71.42
CA ASP A 18 -59.45 -52.87 -70.96
C ASP A 18 -59.26 -52.68 -69.45
N GLN A 19 -59.49 -53.73 -68.65
CA GLN A 19 -59.18 -53.73 -67.21
C GLN A 19 -57.68 -53.49 -66.93
N GLY A 20 -56.79 -54.14 -67.67
CA GLY A 20 -55.34 -53.92 -67.54
C GLY A 20 -54.92 -52.50 -67.92
N ALA A 21 -55.51 -51.92 -68.98
CA ALA A 21 -55.27 -50.55 -69.39
C ALA A 21 -55.79 -49.54 -68.35
N ALA A 22 -56.97 -49.79 -67.77
CA ALA A 22 -57.51 -48.98 -66.68
C ALA A 22 -56.63 -49.05 -65.42
N GLN A 23 -56.13 -50.24 -65.07
CA GLN A 23 -55.19 -50.43 -63.96
C GLN A 23 -53.86 -49.71 -64.19
N LEU A 24 -53.31 -49.79 -65.40
CA LEU A 24 -52.10 -49.06 -65.78
C LEU A 24 -52.33 -47.56 -65.70
N HIS A 25 -53.43 -47.05 -66.25
CA HIS A 25 -53.78 -45.64 -66.18
C HIS A 25 -53.89 -45.16 -64.72
N ALA A 26 -54.60 -45.89 -63.87
CA ALA A 26 -54.68 -45.59 -62.44
C ALA A 26 -53.31 -45.67 -61.74
N GLY A 27 -52.45 -46.63 -62.12
CA GLY A 27 -51.07 -46.72 -61.66
C GLY A 27 -50.24 -45.50 -62.02
N THR A 28 -50.29 -45.05 -63.29
CA THR A 28 -49.59 -43.85 -63.76
C THR A 28 -50.11 -42.59 -63.06
N GLY A 29 -51.42 -42.46 -62.86
CA GLY A 29 -52.01 -41.34 -62.12
C GLY A 29 -51.51 -41.26 -60.67
N ARG A 30 -51.41 -42.41 -59.97
CA ARG A 30 -50.84 -42.47 -58.61
C ARG A 30 -49.36 -42.08 -58.60
N LEU A 31 -48.58 -42.53 -59.58
CA LEU A 31 -47.16 -42.18 -59.69
C LEU A 31 -46.98 -40.67 -59.93
N THR A 32 -47.74 -40.09 -60.85
CA THR A 32 -47.73 -38.65 -61.11
C THR A 32 -48.10 -37.84 -59.87
N ALA A 33 -49.15 -38.25 -59.13
CA ALA A 33 -49.54 -37.62 -57.87
C ALA A 33 -48.45 -37.75 -56.79
N GLY A 34 -47.80 -38.91 -56.71
CA GLY A 34 -46.65 -39.14 -55.83
C GLY A 34 -45.48 -38.20 -56.14
N PHE A 35 -45.12 -38.05 -57.42
CA PHE A 35 -44.08 -37.12 -57.85
C PHE A 35 -44.45 -35.66 -57.61
N ALA A 36 -45.70 -35.26 -57.83
CA ALA A 36 -46.16 -33.91 -57.51
C ALA A 36 -46.04 -33.61 -56.00
N THR A 37 -46.40 -34.59 -55.16
CA THR A 37 -46.25 -34.47 -53.69
C THR A 37 -44.79 -34.38 -53.28
N LEU A 38 -43.92 -35.22 -53.85
CA LEU A 38 -42.49 -35.21 -53.57
C LEU A 38 -41.84 -33.89 -54.02
N ALA A 39 -42.15 -33.42 -55.22
CA ALA A 39 -41.67 -32.14 -55.73
C ALA A 39 -42.12 -30.98 -54.82
N GLY A 40 -43.38 -31.00 -54.36
CA GLY A 40 -43.88 -30.02 -53.39
C GLY A 40 -43.10 -30.03 -52.07
N LYS A 41 -42.77 -31.20 -51.53
CA LYS A 41 -41.95 -31.32 -50.31
C LYS A 41 -40.51 -30.88 -50.53
N LEU A 42 -39.88 -31.30 -51.64
CA LEU A 42 -38.48 -30.93 -51.97
C LEU A 42 -38.31 -29.43 -52.23
N ASN A 43 -39.33 -28.78 -52.81
CA ASN A 43 -39.34 -27.36 -53.13
C ASN A 43 -40.13 -26.52 -52.12
N SER A 44 -40.49 -27.08 -50.96
CA SER A 44 -41.20 -26.35 -49.92
C SER A 44 -40.38 -25.12 -49.51
N ARG A 45 -41.03 -23.96 -49.49
CA ARG A 45 -40.47 -22.67 -49.06
C ARG A 45 -40.93 -22.28 -47.65
N ASP A 46 -41.58 -23.19 -46.93
CA ASP A 46 -41.97 -22.98 -45.53
C ASP A 46 -40.71 -22.97 -44.65
N PRO A 47 -40.40 -21.88 -43.92
CA PRO A 47 -39.27 -21.84 -43.00
C PRO A 47 -39.36 -22.89 -41.87
N ASN A 48 -40.56 -23.31 -41.48
CA ASN A 48 -40.78 -24.30 -40.42
C ASN A 48 -40.72 -25.74 -40.94
N ASN A 49 -40.86 -25.95 -42.25
CA ASN A 49 -40.73 -27.26 -42.90
C ASN A 49 -40.10 -27.09 -44.29
N PRO A 50 -38.81 -26.69 -44.33
CA PRO A 50 -38.16 -26.33 -45.57
C PRO A 50 -37.95 -27.57 -46.43
N GLY A 51 -38.15 -27.40 -47.73
CA GLY A 51 -37.67 -28.35 -48.70
C GLY A 51 -36.14 -28.36 -48.74
N VAL A 52 -35.56 -29.29 -49.49
CA VAL A 52 -34.10 -29.46 -49.55
C VAL A 52 -33.41 -28.18 -50.04
N VAL A 53 -34.01 -27.47 -51.01
CA VAL A 53 -33.43 -26.24 -51.56
C VAL A 53 -33.37 -25.13 -50.51
N LEU A 54 -34.49 -24.85 -49.83
CA LEU A 54 -34.49 -23.84 -48.76
C LEU A 54 -33.64 -24.27 -47.58
N GLY A 55 -33.61 -25.56 -47.24
CA GLY A 55 -32.80 -26.11 -46.16
C GLY A 55 -31.30 -25.90 -46.38
N THR A 56 -30.80 -26.13 -47.60
CA THR A 56 -29.39 -25.89 -47.93
C THR A 56 -29.06 -24.39 -48.00
N GLU A 57 -29.97 -23.55 -48.49
CA GLU A 57 -29.84 -22.09 -48.45
C GLU A 57 -29.73 -21.57 -47.00
N LEU A 58 -30.61 -22.04 -46.10
CA LEU A 58 -30.58 -21.68 -44.67
C LEU A 58 -29.30 -22.17 -43.99
N LEU A 59 -28.84 -23.38 -44.30
CA LEU A 59 -27.59 -23.91 -43.78
C LEU A 59 -26.38 -23.11 -44.27
N ALA A 60 -26.34 -22.73 -45.55
CA ALA A 60 -25.29 -21.89 -46.10
C ALA A 60 -25.29 -20.50 -45.43
N ALA A 61 -26.47 -19.90 -45.22
CA ALA A 61 -26.60 -18.65 -44.50
C ALA A 61 -26.12 -18.75 -43.05
N GLY A 62 -26.55 -19.79 -42.33
CA GLY A 62 -26.15 -20.02 -40.94
C GLY A 62 -24.65 -20.27 -40.78
N THR A 63 -24.05 -21.07 -41.65
CA THR A 63 -22.58 -21.30 -41.64
C THR A 63 -21.80 -20.02 -41.98
N SER A 64 -22.31 -19.17 -42.87
CA SER A 64 -21.72 -17.85 -43.15
C SER A 64 -21.81 -16.91 -41.94
N GLN A 65 -22.92 -16.93 -41.20
CA GLN A 65 -23.07 -16.16 -39.96
C GLN A 65 -22.11 -16.65 -38.87
N ILE A 66 -21.96 -17.96 -38.70
CA ILE A 66 -20.99 -18.55 -37.76
C ILE A 66 -19.58 -18.10 -38.11
N ARG A 67 -19.17 -18.20 -39.38
CA ARG A 67 -17.85 -17.74 -39.83
C ARG A 67 -17.65 -16.26 -39.53
N THR A 68 -18.63 -15.42 -39.85
CA THR A 68 -18.56 -13.97 -39.57
C THR A 68 -18.48 -13.69 -38.07
N GLY A 69 -19.20 -14.45 -37.24
CA GLY A 69 -19.07 -14.36 -35.79
C GLY A 69 -17.65 -14.72 -35.33
N MET A 70 -17.10 -15.83 -35.81
CA MET A 70 -15.78 -16.31 -35.39
C MET A 70 -14.63 -15.41 -35.87
N ASP A 71 -14.62 -15.06 -37.15
CA ASP A 71 -13.54 -14.32 -37.82
C ASP A 71 -13.72 -12.79 -37.73
N GLY A 72 -14.94 -12.35 -37.49
CA GLY A 72 -15.37 -10.95 -37.52
C GLY A 72 -15.83 -10.52 -38.91
N VAL A 73 -16.41 -9.32 -38.97
CA VAL A 73 -16.74 -8.69 -40.25
C VAL A 73 -15.45 -8.11 -40.83
N PRO A 74 -15.02 -8.51 -42.05
CA PRO A 74 -13.80 -8.02 -42.67
C PRO A 74 -13.78 -6.49 -42.76
N GLY A 75 -12.66 -5.88 -42.38
CA GLY A 75 -12.49 -4.42 -42.42
C GLY A 75 -13.22 -3.65 -41.32
N SER A 76 -13.99 -4.30 -40.45
CA SER A 76 -14.62 -3.64 -39.30
C SER A 76 -13.79 -3.82 -38.03
N ALA A 77 -13.50 -2.70 -37.36
CA ALA A 77 -12.86 -2.73 -36.03
C ALA A 77 -13.88 -3.05 -34.92
N GLU A 78 -15.15 -2.70 -35.13
CA GLU A 78 -16.24 -2.85 -34.17
C GLU A 78 -16.73 -4.31 -34.05
N HIS A 79 -16.56 -5.13 -35.10
CA HIS A 79 -16.94 -6.54 -35.10
C HIS A 79 -15.73 -7.43 -35.44
N PRO A 80 -14.73 -7.54 -34.54
CA PRO A 80 -13.48 -8.25 -34.80
C PRO A 80 -13.63 -9.77 -34.73
N GLY A 81 -14.79 -10.28 -34.32
CA GLY A 81 -15.06 -11.71 -34.15
C GLY A 81 -14.48 -12.30 -32.88
N LEU A 82 -14.94 -13.51 -32.55
CA LEU A 82 -14.59 -14.20 -31.31
C LEU A 82 -13.10 -14.55 -31.23
N ILE A 83 -12.47 -14.90 -32.35
CA ILE A 83 -11.05 -15.29 -32.38
C ILE A 83 -10.15 -14.10 -31.97
N LYS A 84 -10.40 -12.91 -32.54
CA LYS A 84 -9.63 -11.71 -32.21
C LYS A 84 -9.94 -11.21 -30.80
N ALA A 85 -11.20 -11.32 -30.36
CA ALA A 85 -11.58 -10.99 -28.98
C ALA A 85 -10.83 -11.86 -27.96
N ALA A 86 -10.77 -13.18 -28.21
CA ALA A 86 -10.00 -14.11 -27.37
C ALA A 86 -8.51 -13.77 -27.37
N ALA A 87 -7.92 -13.47 -28.53
CA ALA A 87 -6.51 -13.05 -28.61
C ALA A 87 -6.24 -11.77 -27.80
N LYS A 88 -7.10 -10.75 -27.91
CA LYS A 88 -7.00 -9.51 -27.11
C LYS A 88 -7.15 -9.78 -25.61
N MET A 89 -8.01 -10.71 -25.21
CA MET A 89 -8.17 -11.10 -23.81
C MET A 89 -6.90 -11.77 -23.27
N THR A 90 -6.28 -12.66 -24.05
CA THR A 90 -4.98 -13.26 -23.70
C THR A 90 -3.90 -12.19 -23.57
N GLU A 91 -3.79 -11.27 -24.53
CA GLU A 91 -2.84 -10.15 -24.47
C GLU A 91 -3.06 -9.28 -23.22
N GLY A 92 -4.31 -8.93 -22.93
CA GLY A 92 -4.67 -8.18 -21.73
C GLY A 92 -4.30 -8.92 -20.44
N SER A 93 -4.48 -10.24 -20.42
CA SER A 93 -4.14 -11.08 -19.27
C SER A 93 -2.62 -11.17 -19.07
N THR A 94 -1.85 -11.30 -20.14
CA THR A 94 -0.38 -11.23 -20.09
C THR A 94 0.10 -9.88 -19.59
N ARG A 95 -0.43 -8.77 -20.12
CA ARG A 95 -0.09 -7.41 -19.66
C ARG A 95 -0.41 -7.20 -18.19
N LEU A 96 -1.52 -7.75 -17.70
CA LEU A 96 -1.87 -7.69 -16.29
C LEU A 96 -0.86 -8.47 -15.44
N ALA A 97 -0.50 -9.69 -15.86
CA ALA A 97 0.49 -10.51 -15.16
C ALA A 97 1.85 -9.81 -15.10
N ASP A 98 2.33 -9.28 -16.23
CA ASP A 98 3.59 -8.52 -16.30
C ASP A 98 3.54 -7.28 -15.41
N GLY A 99 2.42 -6.56 -15.41
CA GLY A 99 2.20 -5.40 -14.52
C GLY A 99 2.23 -5.78 -13.04
N THR A 100 1.64 -6.91 -12.65
CA THR A 100 1.71 -7.41 -11.27
C THR A 100 3.13 -7.82 -10.88
N LEU A 101 3.89 -8.44 -11.79
CA LEU A 101 5.30 -8.78 -11.55
C LEU A 101 6.14 -7.50 -11.37
N ALA A 102 5.97 -6.51 -12.25
CA ALA A 102 6.65 -5.23 -12.15
C ALA A 102 6.31 -4.49 -10.85
N LEU A 103 5.04 -4.50 -10.43
CA LEU A 103 4.63 -3.90 -9.16
C LEU A 103 5.28 -4.60 -7.97
N ASN A 104 5.27 -5.94 -7.93
CA ASN A 104 5.92 -6.69 -6.86
C ASN A 104 7.43 -6.45 -6.84
N ALA A 105 8.07 -6.35 -8.01
CA ALA A 105 9.48 -5.98 -8.13
C ALA A 105 9.74 -4.55 -7.62
N GLY A 106 8.90 -3.57 -7.94
CA GLY A 106 9.05 -2.21 -7.40
C GLY A 106 8.87 -2.14 -5.88
N ILE A 107 7.98 -2.95 -5.30
CA ILE A 107 7.79 -3.00 -3.84
C ILE A 107 9.00 -3.63 -3.14
N LYS A 108 9.48 -4.77 -3.64
CA LYS A 108 10.56 -5.56 -3.00
C LYS A 108 11.96 -5.10 -3.39
N GLY A 109 12.08 -4.46 -4.54
CA GLY A 109 13.35 -4.21 -5.21
C GLY A 109 13.91 -5.44 -5.89
N ASP A 110 15.07 -5.26 -6.50
CA ASP A 110 15.94 -6.34 -6.95
C ASP A 110 17.11 -6.49 -5.97
N PRO A 111 17.21 -7.62 -5.25
CA PRO A 111 18.33 -7.88 -4.35
C PRO A 111 19.70 -7.89 -5.04
N ALA A 112 19.74 -8.13 -6.36
CA ALA A 112 20.96 -8.15 -7.15
C ALA A 112 21.35 -6.78 -7.71
N ASP A 113 20.45 -5.78 -7.67
CA ASP A 113 20.71 -4.41 -8.12
C ASP A 113 20.51 -3.41 -6.98
N PRO A 114 21.61 -2.95 -6.34
CA PRO A 114 21.56 -1.91 -5.32
C PRO A 114 20.95 -0.58 -5.80
N GLY A 115 20.91 -0.33 -7.12
CA GLY A 115 20.24 0.83 -7.72
C GLY A 115 18.72 0.74 -7.70
N ASN A 116 18.16 -0.45 -7.41
CA ASN A 116 16.73 -0.69 -7.29
C ASN A 116 16.38 -1.45 -5.99
N PRO A 117 16.56 -0.82 -4.81
CA PRO A 117 16.27 -1.47 -3.53
C PRO A 117 14.77 -1.67 -3.27
N GLY A 118 13.90 -1.09 -4.11
CA GLY A 118 12.45 -1.11 -3.92
C GLY A 118 11.95 -0.20 -2.80
N LEU A 119 10.63 -0.18 -2.62
CA LEU A 119 9.95 0.71 -1.69
C LEU A 119 9.98 0.22 -0.23
N LEU A 120 10.07 -1.09 -0.02
CA LEU A 120 10.01 -1.68 1.32
C LEU A 120 11.22 -1.29 2.19
N PRO A 121 12.48 -1.40 1.72
CA PRO A 121 13.63 -0.96 2.52
C PRO A 121 13.62 0.54 2.81
N GLY A 122 13.21 1.37 1.84
CA GLY A 122 13.08 2.82 2.04
C GLY A 122 12.04 3.16 3.12
N SER A 123 10.90 2.47 3.13
CA SER A 123 9.86 2.64 4.17
C SER A 123 10.36 2.21 5.55
N GLN A 124 11.14 1.14 5.64
CA GLN A 124 11.76 0.68 6.88
C GLN A 124 12.82 1.67 7.40
N ALA A 125 13.66 2.19 6.51
CA ALA A 125 14.66 3.20 6.84
C ALA A 125 14.01 4.49 7.37
N LEU A 126 12.92 4.94 6.72
CA LEU A 126 12.14 6.09 7.17
C LEU A 126 11.56 5.87 8.59
N ALA A 127 10.98 4.70 8.84
CA ALA A 127 10.46 4.35 10.17
C ALA A 127 11.56 4.33 11.25
N ALA A 128 12.73 3.77 10.93
CA ALA A 128 13.88 3.76 11.82
C ALA A 128 14.37 5.18 12.13
N GLY A 129 14.54 6.02 11.10
CA GLY A 129 14.95 7.42 11.27
C GLY A 129 13.95 8.24 12.10
N ALA A 130 12.64 8.01 11.93
CA ALA A 130 11.62 8.64 12.75
C ALA A 130 11.74 8.24 14.24
N SER A 131 12.05 6.97 14.53
CA SER A 131 12.27 6.48 15.89
C SER A 131 13.55 7.07 16.53
N GLU A 132 14.62 7.18 15.75
CA GLU A 132 15.86 7.83 16.19
C GLU A 132 15.64 9.32 16.51
N LEU A 133 14.91 10.02 15.64
CA LEU A 133 14.55 11.43 15.85
C LEU A 133 13.71 11.61 17.12
N ALA A 134 12.72 10.75 17.35
CA ALA A 134 11.93 10.77 18.59
C ALA A 134 12.81 10.57 19.83
N THR A 135 13.74 9.62 19.78
CA THR A 135 14.70 9.37 20.87
C THR A 135 15.62 10.58 21.09
N GLY A 136 16.07 11.22 20.00
CA GLY A 136 16.85 12.46 20.04
C GLY A 136 16.09 13.60 20.73
N ASN A 137 14.82 13.79 20.37
CA ASN A 137 13.96 14.82 20.97
C ASN A 137 13.75 14.59 22.47
N THR A 138 13.56 13.34 22.90
CA THR A 138 13.47 13.01 24.34
C THR A 138 14.75 13.39 25.07
N ARG A 139 15.93 13.06 24.51
CA ARG A 139 17.22 13.45 25.10
C ARG A 139 17.39 14.96 25.16
N LEU A 140 17.02 15.68 24.10
CA LEU A 140 17.07 17.14 24.04
C LEU A 140 16.17 17.78 25.11
N ALA A 141 14.95 17.25 25.29
CA ALA A 141 14.03 17.71 26.33
C ALA A 141 14.62 17.48 27.73
N SER A 142 15.17 16.28 28.00
CA SER A 142 15.84 16.00 29.29
C SER A 142 17.03 16.91 29.55
N GLY A 143 17.88 17.14 28.54
CA GLY A 143 19.02 18.06 28.64
C GLY A 143 18.58 19.50 28.89
N SER A 144 17.48 19.93 28.27
CA SER A 144 16.89 21.27 28.49
C SER A 144 16.40 21.43 29.94
N THR A 145 15.74 20.41 30.49
CA THR A 145 15.33 20.39 31.91
C THR A 145 16.53 20.43 32.86
N GLN A 146 17.60 19.68 32.54
CA GLN A 146 18.83 19.71 33.33
C GLN A 146 19.51 21.08 33.30
N LEU A 147 19.57 21.71 32.12
CA LEU A 147 20.11 23.05 31.95
C LEU A 147 19.31 24.09 32.76
N ALA A 148 17.97 24.01 32.71
CA ALA A 148 17.09 24.88 33.49
C ALA A 148 17.35 24.72 35.00
N SER A 149 17.41 23.49 35.52
CA SER A 149 17.74 23.24 36.93
C SER A 149 19.14 23.71 37.32
N GLY A 150 20.12 23.58 36.42
CA GLY A 150 21.47 24.11 36.62
C GLY A 150 21.49 25.64 36.70
N ALA A 151 20.72 26.31 35.84
CA ALA A 151 20.57 27.76 35.85
C ALA A 151 19.90 28.27 37.14
N GLU A 152 18.88 27.57 37.64
CA GLU A 152 18.24 27.87 38.94
C GLU A 152 19.25 27.77 40.09
N LYS A 153 20.02 26.66 40.16
CA LYS A 153 21.05 26.49 41.20
C LYS A 153 22.14 27.56 41.13
N LEU A 154 22.53 27.97 39.93
CA LEU A 154 23.49 29.05 39.74
C LEU A 154 22.93 30.39 40.23
N ALA A 155 21.65 30.68 39.94
CA ALA A 155 20.98 31.87 40.43
C ALA A 155 20.92 31.90 41.97
N ASP A 156 20.54 30.79 42.60
CA ASP A 156 20.53 30.64 44.06
C ASP A 156 21.93 30.83 44.67
N GLY A 157 22.96 30.24 44.04
CA GLY A 157 24.35 30.42 44.45
C GLY A 157 24.79 31.88 44.39
N ASN A 158 24.45 32.58 43.31
CA ASN A 158 24.75 34.01 43.14
C ASN A 158 24.02 34.86 44.18
N ALA A 159 22.76 34.55 44.50
CA ALA A 159 22.01 35.23 45.55
C ALA A 159 22.66 35.07 46.93
N ARG A 160 23.14 33.85 47.25
CA ARG A 160 23.88 33.57 48.49
C ARG A 160 25.22 34.30 48.56
N ILE A 161 25.94 34.39 47.45
CA ILE A 161 27.19 35.18 47.38
C ILE A 161 26.88 36.65 47.62
N ALA A 162 25.86 37.21 46.96
CA ALA A 162 25.45 38.60 47.16
C ALA A 162 25.11 38.89 48.63
N ASP A 163 24.30 38.04 49.28
CA ASP A 163 23.95 38.15 50.69
C ASP A 163 25.18 38.09 51.62
N GLY A 164 26.08 37.12 51.38
CA GLY A 164 27.33 36.99 52.13
C GLY A 164 28.25 38.22 51.97
N THR A 165 28.35 38.78 50.76
CA THR A 165 29.12 40.01 50.52
C THR A 165 28.49 41.23 51.18
N GLY A 166 27.15 41.32 51.23
CA GLY A 166 26.43 42.36 51.97
C GLY A 166 26.65 42.27 53.48
N THR A 167 26.63 41.06 54.02
CA THR A 167 26.95 40.79 55.43
C THR A 167 28.39 41.18 55.76
N LEU A 168 29.36 40.73 54.95
CA LEU A 168 30.77 41.08 55.13
C LEU A 168 31.01 42.59 55.08
N HIS A 169 30.39 43.28 54.13
CA HIS A 169 30.45 44.75 54.01
C HIS A 169 29.92 45.43 55.27
N THR A 170 28.76 44.98 55.77
CA THR A 170 28.14 45.51 56.99
C THR A 170 29.03 45.28 58.22
N SER A 171 29.59 44.08 58.37
CA SER A 171 30.52 43.76 59.46
C SER A 171 31.83 44.56 59.38
N ALA A 172 32.40 44.73 58.19
CA ALA A 172 33.59 45.55 57.98
C ALA A 172 33.33 47.04 58.29
N ALA A 173 32.14 47.55 57.93
CA ALA A 173 31.72 48.90 58.30
C ALA A 173 31.54 49.08 59.81
N ALA A 174 31.01 48.06 60.51
CA ALA A 174 30.87 48.08 61.97
C ALA A 174 32.22 48.13 62.71
N ILE A 175 33.27 47.55 62.13
CA ILE A 175 34.65 47.52 62.69
C ILE A 175 35.45 48.78 62.27
N SER A 176 34.90 49.65 61.42
CA SER A 176 35.63 50.84 60.97
C SER A 176 35.93 51.80 62.15
N PRO A 177 37.14 52.37 62.24
CA PRO A 177 37.57 53.17 63.39
C PRO A 177 36.64 54.33 63.74
N THR A 178 35.89 54.86 62.77
CA THR A 178 34.93 55.94 62.98
C THR A 178 33.74 55.56 63.87
N SER A 179 33.28 54.30 63.90
CA SER A 179 32.25 53.84 64.85
C SER A 179 32.84 53.48 66.22
N MET A 180 34.10 53.04 66.27
CA MET A 180 34.81 52.78 67.54
C MET A 180 35.26 54.07 68.25
N VAL A 181 35.38 55.20 67.53
CA VAL A 181 35.75 56.51 68.10
C VAL A 181 34.53 57.33 68.53
N GLY A 182 33.31 56.98 68.09
CA GLY A 182 32.08 57.69 68.44
C GLY A 182 31.61 57.51 69.89
N ASN A 183 31.94 56.37 70.52
CA ASN A 183 31.76 56.15 71.95
C ASN A 183 33.12 56.30 72.64
N SER A 184 33.53 57.55 72.86
CA SER A 184 34.70 57.92 73.66
C SER A 184 34.48 57.62 75.14
N ASP A 185 34.27 56.35 75.50
CA ASP A 185 34.51 55.88 76.86
C ASP A 185 36.01 55.62 76.97
N THR A 186 36.71 56.53 77.62
CA THR A 186 38.14 56.41 77.97
C THR A 186 38.45 55.08 78.67
N ALA A 187 37.44 54.43 79.27
CA ALA A 187 37.51 53.09 79.83
C ALA A 187 37.82 51.98 78.80
N VAL A 188 37.25 52.06 77.58
CA VAL A 188 37.49 51.05 76.53
C VAL A 188 38.87 51.24 75.89
N ALA A 189 39.28 52.50 75.67
CA ALA A 189 40.61 52.83 75.17
C ALA A 189 41.72 52.42 76.17
N LEU A 190 41.52 52.71 77.46
CA LEU A 190 42.44 52.26 78.53
C LEU A 190 42.40 50.74 78.68
N GLY A 191 41.24 50.10 78.51
CA GLY A 191 41.10 48.64 78.53
C GLY A 191 41.91 47.96 77.42
N LEU A 192 41.84 48.46 76.19
CA LEU A 192 42.62 47.93 75.07
C LEU A 192 44.13 48.17 75.23
N VAL A 193 44.53 49.35 75.70
CA VAL A 193 45.95 49.63 76.01
C VAL A 193 46.43 48.74 77.15
N ALA A 194 45.63 48.52 78.19
CA ALA A 194 45.97 47.61 79.28
C ALA A 194 46.11 46.16 78.78
N VAL A 195 45.18 45.66 77.98
CA VAL A 195 45.25 44.29 77.43
C VAL A 195 46.49 44.11 76.54
N LEU A 196 46.81 45.10 75.71
CA LEU A 196 48.02 45.05 74.87
C LEU A 196 49.31 45.11 75.70
N VAL A 197 49.39 45.99 76.70
CA VAL A 197 50.58 46.12 77.56
C VAL A 197 50.76 44.88 78.45
N PHE A 198 49.71 44.42 79.12
CA PHE A 198 49.77 43.23 79.97
C PHE A 198 50.01 41.95 79.17
N GLY A 199 49.39 41.80 77.98
CA GLY A 199 49.64 40.68 77.08
C GLY A 199 51.09 40.62 76.60
N SER A 200 51.68 41.77 76.27
CA SER A 200 53.08 41.89 75.83
C SER A 200 54.08 41.55 76.94
N VAL A 201 53.84 42.05 78.16
CA VAL A 201 54.70 41.79 79.33
C VAL A 201 54.57 40.33 79.78
N GLY A 202 53.37 39.75 79.79
CA GLY A 202 53.15 38.34 80.11
C GLY A 202 53.84 37.40 79.13
N PHE A 203 53.76 37.69 77.83
CA PHE A 203 54.47 36.92 76.80
C PHE A 203 55.99 37.06 76.90
N TYR A 204 56.50 38.25 77.22
CA TYR A 204 57.93 38.49 77.45
C TYR A 204 58.47 37.72 78.67
N VAL A 205 57.74 37.72 79.79
CA VAL A 205 58.12 36.97 81.01
C VAL A 205 58.08 35.45 80.76
N LEU A 206 57.08 34.96 80.03
CA LEU A 206 56.98 33.55 79.65
C LEU A 206 58.18 33.12 78.79
N LEU A 207 58.58 33.95 77.82
CA LEU A 207 59.77 33.72 76.99
C LEU A 207 61.07 33.80 77.79
N TRP A 208 61.18 34.73 78.73
CA TRP A 208 62.36 34.88 79.59
C TRP A 208 62.55 33.71 80.54
N ASN A 209 61.46 33.21 81.14
CA ASN A 209 61.51 32.06 82.05
C ASN A 209 61.83 30.75 81.31
N ARG A 210 61.31 30.59 80.08
CA ARG A 210 61.68 29.47 79.20
C ARG A 210 63.16 29.47 78.81
N ARG A 211 63.76 30.64 78.56
CA ARG A 211 65.19 30.74 78.24
C ARG A 211 66.11 30.40 79.41
N ARG A 212 65.73 30.75 80.65
CA ARG A 212 66.53 30.39 81.84
C ARG A 212 66.55 28.89 82.12
N LEU A 213 65.45 28.19 81.87
CA LEU A 213 65.36 26.73 82.06
C LEU A 213 66.12 25.93 80.98
N GLN A 214 66.45 26.52 79.84
CA GLN A 214 67.27 25.89 78.80
C GLN A 214 68.77 26.20 78.92
N SER A 215 69.14 27.11 79.83
CA SER A 215 70.54 27.50 80.11
C SER A 215 71.10 26.83 81.36
N ALA A 216 70.28 26.03 82.06
CA ALA A 216 70.67 25.14 83.12
C ALA A 216 70.45 23.72 82.62
N GLU A 217 71.56 23.03 82.33
CA GLU A 217 71.65 21.58 82.34
C GLU A 217 71.10 20.99 83.65
#